data_AF-A0A8J3SAQ0-F1
#
_entry.id   AF-A0A8J3SAQ0-F1
#
_cell.length_a   1.000
_cell.length_b   1.000
_cell.length_c   1.000
_cell.angle_alpha   90.00
_cell.angle_beta   90.00
_cell.angle_gamma   90.00
#
_symmetry.space_group_name_H-M   'P 1'
#
loop_
_entity.id
_entity.type
_entity.pdbx_description
1 polymer ?
#
loop_
_entity_poly.entity_id
_entity_poly.type
_entity_poly.pdbx_seq_one_letter_code
_entity_poly.pdbx_strand_id
1 'polypeptide(L)'
;MDLGHLAESYHGVHPSAPQIGYEQLAWQQCAPRADRVRVRDHTCECQRIVYELCQAGGLLFVRRIYRSDGVIEHQTTWLRAPEAERLWTRILLGQAR
;
A
#
# COMPACT_ATOMS: atom_id res chain seq x y z
N MET A 1 -36.30 5.04 2.06
CA MET A 1 -35.13 4.26 1.63
C MET A 1 -33.92 4.98 2.18
N ASP A 2 -33.31 4.41 3.20
CA ASP A 2 -32.17 4.98 3.91
C ASP A 2 -30.89 4.71 3.11
N LEU A 3 -30.31 5.77 2.55
CA LEU A 3 -29.06 5.74 1.79
C LEU A 3 -27.83 5.71 2.70
N GLY A 4 -28.00 5.81 4.03
CA GLY A 4 -26.90 5.82 5.01
C GLY A 4 -26.22 4.47 5.18
N HIS A 5 -26.97 3.37 5.12
CA HIS A 5 -26.45 2.03 5.39
C HIS A 5 -25.53 1.46 4.28
N LEU A 6 -25.62 1.99 3.05
CA LEU A 6 -24.76 1.55 1.94
C LEU A 6 -23.36 2.19 1.98
N ALA A 7 -23.22 3.37 2.60
CA ALA A 7 -21.93 4.04 2.76
C ALA A 7 -21.09 3.44 3.91
N GLU A 8 -21.73 2.81 4.90
CA GLU A 8 -21.07 2.25 6.10
C GLU A 8 -20.28 0.95 5.85
N SER A 9 -20.48 0.28 4.70
CA SER A 9 -19.88 -1.03 4.41
C SER A 9 -18.75 -1.01 3.39
N TYR A 10 -18.49 0.13 2.72
CA TYR A 10 -17.39 0.23 1.77
C TYR A 10 -16.08 0.52 2.50
N HIS A 11 -15.33 -0.53 2.77
CA HIS A 11 -14.04 -0.46 3.44
C HIS A 11 -12.87 -0.21 2.47
N GLY A 12 -13.08 -0.02 1.17
CA GLY A 12 -11.98 0.05 0.20
C GLY A 12 -11.32 -1.32 -0.05
N VAL A 13 -10.16 -1.34 -0.69
CA VAL A 13 -9.52 -2.59 -1.13
C VAL A 13 -8.81 -3.29 0.03
N HIS A 14 -9.17 -4.54 0.32
CA HIS A 14 -8.40 -5.40 1.22
C HIS A 14 -7.39 -6.23 0.42
N PRO A 15 -6.10 -6.23 0.78
CA PRO A 15 -5.16 -7.17 0.20
C PRO A 15 -5.54 -8.60 0.62
N SER A 16 -5.41 -9.54 -0.30
CA SER A 16 -5.62 -10.95 -0.01
C SER A 16 -4.59 -11.45 1.01
N ALA A 17 -4.92 -12.53 1.72
CA ALA A 17 -3.95 -13.20 2.57
C ALA A 17 -2.72 -13.64 1.74
N PRO A 18 -1.51 -13.68 2.34
CA PRO A 18 -0.32 -14.10 1.63
C PRO A 18 -0.47 -15.52 1.08
N GLN A 19 -0.22 -15.69 -0.22
CA GLN A 19 -0.25 -16.98 -0.88
C GLN A 19 0.96 -17.83 -0.49
N ILE A 20 0.88 -19.14 -0.65
CA ILE A 20 2.05 -20.01 -0.47
C ILE A 20 3.15 -19.60 -1.47
N GLY A 21 4.36 -19.36 -0.98
CA GLY A 21 5.48 -18.93 -1.82
C GLY A 21 5.45 -17.46 -2.25
N TYR A 22 4.67 -16.61 -1.56
CA TYR A 22 4.68 -15.17 -1.81
C TYR A 22 6.09 -14.57 -1.73
N GLU A 23 6.36 -13.55 -2.54
CA GLU A 23 7.63 -12.83 -2.49
C GLU A 23 7.73 -11.99 -1.21
N GLN A 24 8.82 -12.15 -0.46
CA GLN A 24 9.17 -11.22 0.62
C GLN A 24 9.84 -9.99 0.02
N LEU A 25 9.20 -8.84 0.17
CA LEU A 25 9.72 -7.59 -0.37
C LEU A 25 10.82 -7.03 0.52
N ALA A 26 11.81 -6.40 -0.12
CA ALA A 26 12.84 -5.64 0.58
C ALA A 26 12.27 -4.29 1.04
N TRP A 27 11.85 -4.25 2.30
CA TRP A 27 11.35 -3.05 2.96
C TRP A 27 12.49 -2.22 3.53
N GLN A 28 12.47 -0.92 3.26
CA GLN A 28 13.42 0.04 3.80
C GLN A 28 12.69 1.17 4.53
N GLN A 29 13.31 1.79 5.52
CA GLN A 29 12.71 2.93 6.21
C GLN A 29 12.46 4.08 5.21
N CYS A 30 11.33 4.77 5.36
CA CYS A 30 11.07 5.95 4.54
C CYS A 30 12.11 7.04 4.85
N ALA A 31 12.78 7.55 3.82
CA ALA A 31 13.69 8.67 3.91
C ALA A 31 13.11 9.88 3.16
N PRO A 32 13.37 11.12 3.60
CA PRO A 32 12.91 12.32 2.93
C PRO A 32 13.66 12.52 1.60
N ARG A 33 13.26 11.79 0.57
CA ARG A 33 13.84 11.81 -0.78
C ARG A 33 13.19 12.83 -1.71
N ALA A 34 11.97 13.27 -1.38
CA ALA A 34 11.23 14.27 -2.15
C ALA A 34 10.36 15.12 -1.22
N ASP A 35 10.20 16.40 -1.56
CA ASP A 35 9.41 17.37 -0.78
C ASP A 35 7.90 17.06 -0.80
N ARG A 36 7.44 16.38 -1.85
CA ARG A 36 6.03 16.01 -2.01
C ARG A 36 5.88 14.58 -2.51
N VAL A 37 5.06 13.81 -1.80
CA VAL A 37 4.61 12.48 -2.20
C VAL A 37 3.11 12.52 -2.43
N ARG A 38 2.65 11.96 -3.54
CA ARG A 38 1.23 11.77 -3.84
C ARG A 38 0.84 10.31 -3.60
N VAL A 39 -0.16 10.06 -2.77
CA VAL A 39 -0.81 8.75 -2.69
C VAL A 39 -1.75 8.60 -3.89
N ARG A 40 -1.52 7.58 -4.72
CA ARG A 40 -2.35 7.25 -5.90
C ARG A 40 -3.46 6.26 -5.56
N ASP A 41 -3.18 5.32 -4.67
CA ASP A 41 -4.09 4.25 -4.25
C ASP A 41 -3.70 3.76 -2.84
N HIS A 42 -4.63 3.13 -2.12
CA HIS A 42 -4.39 2.61 -0.77
C HIS A 42 -5.30 1.42 -0.45
N THR A 43 -4.84 0.55 0.45
CA THR A 43 -5.69 -0.49 1.02
C THR A 43 -6.54 0.06 2.16
N CYS A 44 -7.63 -0.61 2.49
CA CYS A 44 -8.46 -0.30 3.65
C CYS A 44 -7.66 -0.08 4.93
N GLU A 45 -8.05 0.93 5.71
CA GLU A 45 -7.48 1.23 7.01
C GLU A 45 -7.95 0.33 8.17
N CYS A 46 -8.93 -0.55 7.94
CA CYS A 46 -9.43 -1.49 8.97
C CYS A 46 -8.39 -2.58 9.31
N GLN A 47 -7.39 -2.78 8.45
CA GLN A 47 -6.33 -3.76 8.65
C GLN A 47 -5.19 -3.18 9.50
N ARG A 48 -4.49 -4.06 10.22
CA ARG A 48 -3.30 -3.67 11.01
C ARG A 48 -2.18 -3.08 10.12
N ILE A 49 -2.11 -3.53 8.87
CA ILE A 49 -1.13 -3.07 7.90
C ILE A 49 -1.88 -2.41 6.76
N VAL A 50 -1.53 -1.16 6.47
CA VAL A 50 -2.03 -0.40 5.32
C VAL A 50 -0.91 -0.28 4.29
N TYR A 51 -1.24 -0.51 3.03
CA TYR A 51 -0.35 -0.27 1.91
C TYR A 51 -0.84 0.92 1.09
N GLU A 52 0.10 1.74 0.62
CA GLU A 52 -0.18 2.87 -0.26
C GLU A 52 0.70 2.79 -1.51
N LEU A 53 0.10 2.98 -2.69
CA LEU A 53 0.86 3.23 -3.91
C LEU A 53 1.17 4.72 -3.99
N CYS A 54 2.43 5.08 -3.76
CA CYS A 54 2.92 6.44 -3.74
C CYS A 54 3.60 6.83 -5.06
N GLN A 55 3.57 8.11 -5.39
CA GLN A 55 4.25 8.71 -6.55
C GLN A 55 5.03 9.96 -6.14
N ALA A 56 6.27 10.06 -6.59
CA ALA A 56 7.12 11.24 -6.46
C ALA A 56 8.26 11.22 -7.49
N GLY A 57 8.68 12.39 -8.00
CA GLY A 57 9.80 12.50 -8.94
C GLY A 57 9.65 11.65 -10.22
N GLY A 58 8.42 11.43 -10.70
CA GLY A 58 8.14 10.56 -11.86
C GLY A 58 8.23 9.05 -11.59
N LEU A 59 8.55 8.65 -10.37
CA LEU A 59 8.66 7.26 -9.93
C LEU A 59 7.53 6.91 -8.95
N LEU A 60 7.32 5.61 -8.76
CA LEU A 60 6.33 5.07 -7.83
C LEU A 60 7.01 4.12 -6.84
N PHE A 61 6.42 3.97 -5.66
CA PHE A 61 6.85 3.02 -4.64
C PHE A 61 5.65 2.62 -3.79
N VAL A 62 5.75 1.48 -3.12
CA VAL A 62 4.73 1.07 -2.15
C VAL A 62 5.21 1.44 -0.75
N ARG A 63 4.37 2.16 -0.01
CA ARG A 63 4.55 2.40 1.43
C ARG A 63 3.76 1.35 2.21
N ARG A 64 4.32 0.85 3.30
CA ARG A 64 3.69 -0.05 4.26
C ARG A 64 3.69 0.61 5.63
N ILE A 65 2.49 0.79 6.17
CA ILE A 65 2.22 1.49 7.42
C ILE A 65 1.71 0.46 8.43
N TYR A 66 2.36 0.37 9.58
CA TYR A 66 1.87 -0.42 10.71
C TYR A 66 1.03 0.46 11.63
N ARG A 67 -0.25 0.12 11.80
CA ARG A 67 -1.15 0.76 12.77
C ARG A 67 -0.89 0.17 14.16
N SER A 68 0.22 0.56 14.76
CA SER A 68 0.59 0.35 16.17
C SER A 68 0.79 1.70 16.86
N ASP A 69 0.98 1.72 18.19
CA ASP A 69 1.12 2.94 19.01
C ASP A 69 2.23 3.90 18.54
N GLY A 70 3.16 3.43 17.71
CA GLY A 70 3.99 4.25 16.83
C GLY A 70 3.77 3.81 15.38
N VAL A 71 3.38 4.74 14.50
CA VAL A 71 3.21 4.51 13.06
C VAL A 71 4.60 4.27 12.45
N ILE A 72 4.89 3.03 12.06
CA ILE A 72 6.14 2.70 11.37
C ILE A 72 5.90 2.64 9.87
N GLU A 73 6.60 3.50 9.13
CA GLU A 73 6.50 3.58 7.67
C GLU A 73 7.75 2.99 7.01
N HIS A 74 7.55 1.91 6.26
CA HIS A 74 8.55 1.38 5.35
C HIS A 74 8.12 1.59 3.91
N GLN A 75 9.06 1.61 2.98
CA GLN A 75 8.81 1.67 1.55
C GLN A 75 9.57 0.58 0.80
N THR A 76 9.12 0.30 -0.41
CA THR A 76 9.92 -0.43 -1.40
C THR A 76 10.96 0.51 -2.03
N THR A 77 11.84 -0.03 -2.86
CA THR A 77 12.60 0.82 -3.78
C THR A 77 11.64 1.60 -4.70
N TRP A 78 12.13 2.72 -5.23
CA TRP A 78 11.39 3.55 -6.18
C TRP A 78 11.56 2.98 -7.58
N LEU A 79 10.45 2.66 -8.23
CA LEU A 79 10.37 1.94 -9.49
C LEU A 79 9.71 2.79 -10.57
N ARG A 80 9.89 2.38 -11.83
CA ARG A 80 9.12 2.94 -12.95
C ARG A 80 7.66 2.55 -12.80
N ALA A 81 6.75 3.38 -13.28
CA ALA A 81 5.30 3.20 -13.08
C ALA A 81 4.80 1.78 -13.43
N PRO A 82 5.16 1.17 -14.58
CA PRO A 82 4.67 -0.18 -14.90
C PRO A 82 5.13 -1.26 -13.93
N GLU A 83 6.34 -1.13 -13.37
CA GLU A 83 6.90 -2.09 -12.40
C GLU A 83 6.22 -1.94 -11.05
N ALA A 84 6.04 -0.70 -10.59
CA ALA A 84 5.34 -0.41 -9.34
C ALA A 84 3.86 -0.81 -9.37
N GLU A 85 3.16 -0.60 -10.48
CA GLU A 85 1.75 -0.99 -10.63
C GLU A 85 1.58 -2.52 -10.64
N ARG A 86 2.53 -3.25 -11.25
CA ARG A 86 2.59 -4.72 -11.13
C ARG A 86 2.84 -5.15 -9.69
N LEU A 87 3.79 -4.51 -8.99
CA LEU A 87 4.06 -4.80 -7.59
C LEU A 87 2.85 -4.54 -6.70
N TRP A 88 2.16 -3.41 -6.91
CA TRP A 88 0.90 -3.09 -6.23
C TRP A 88 -0.13 -4.19 -6.41
N THR A 89 -0.37 -4.61 -7.66
CA THR A 89 -1.30 -5.70 -7.98
C THR A 89 -0.92 -6.99 -7.26
N ARG A 90 0.36 -7.35 -7.25
CA ARG A 90 0.86 -8.55 -6.56
C ARG A 90 0.64 -8.49 -5.05
N ILE A 91 0.79 -7.32 -4.43
CA ILE A 91 0.46 -7.13 -3.00
C ILE A 91 -1.04 -7.34 -2.77
N LEU A 92 -1.90 -6.74 -3.60
CA LEU A 92 -3.35 -6.89 -3.50
C LEU A 92 -3.81 -8.35 -3.65
N LEU A 93 -3.14 -9.12 -4.51
CA LEU A 93 -3.40 -10.54 -4.72
C LEU A 93 -2.73 -11.46 -3.68
N GLY A 94 -1.96 -10.92 -2.73
CA GLY A 94 -1.25 -11.72 -1.72
C GLY A 94 -0.01 -12.44 -2.26
N GLN A 95 0.49 -12.06 -3.43
CA GLN A 95 1.65 -12.66 -4.10
C GLN A 95 2.99 -12.01 -3.69
N ALA A 96 2.95 -10.90 -2.95
CA ALA A 96 4.11 -10.20 -2.42
C ALA A 96 3.76 -9.50 -1.08
N ARG A 97 4.72 -9.35 -0.16
CA ARG A 97 4.46 -8.73 1.16
C ARG A 97 5.61 -8.00 1.83
#